data_AF-A0A2N5GK29-F1
#
_entry.id   AF-A0A2N5GK29-F1
#
_cell.length_a   1.000
_cell.length_b   1.000
_cell.length_c   1.000
_cell.angle_alpha   90.00
_cell.angle_beta   90.00
_cell.angle_gamma   90.00
#
_symmetry.space_group_name_H-M   'P 1'
#
loop_
_entity.id
_entity.type
_entity.pdbx_description
1 polymer ?
#
loop_
_entity_poly.entity_id
_entity_poly.type
_entity_poly.pdbx_seq_one_letter_code
_entity_poly.pdbx_strand_id
1 'polypeptide(L)'
;MVVVSMLGILLSVFVIILFVIVYTVKNKEKGEETVIRHLYTNLVSFATLMMVLGGGISIFMAAADLIAPPNYYQSFQEYTQMREYEKGAEQKTNLSEQELREDYKQVVIDERHRIRENAKNQIIKSLGFIVIPLPVFLYFNRLRKNPS
;
A
#
# COMPACT_ATOMS: atom_id res chain seq x y z
N MET A 1 11.68 -8.94 -17.13
CA MET A 1 10.85 -8.77 -18.35
C MET A 1 9.40 -8.42 -18.01
N VAL A 2 8.65 -9.25 -17.29
CA VAL A 2 7.21 -9.04 -17.01
C VAL A 2 6.88 -7.71 -16.34
N VAL A 3 7.68 -7.28 -15.35
CA VAL A 3 7.48 -6.00 -14.65
C VAL A 3 7.66 -4.80 -15.59
N VAL A 4 8.65 -4.85 -16.49
CA VAL A 4 8.89 -3.81 -17.49
C VAL A 4 7.75 -3.75 -18.51
N SER A 5 7.23 -4.92 -18.91
CA SER A 5 6.06 -5.03 -19.78
C SER A 5 4.80 -4.46 -19.15
N MET A 6 4.55 -4.73 -17.86
CA MET A 6 3.41 -4.16 -17.13
C MET A 6 3.51 -2.64 -17.00
N LEU A 7 4.70 -2.12 -16.69
CA LEU A 7 4.93 -0.67 -16.60
C LEU A 7 4.69 0.02 -17.95
N GLY A 8 5.12 -0.61 -19.05
CA GLY A 8 4.90 -0.11 -20.42
C GLY A 8 3.43 -0.08 -20.82
N ILE A 9 2.63 -1.07 -20.40
CA ILE A 9 1.18 -1.09 -20.63
C ILE A 9 0.50 0.02 -19.82
N LEU A 10 0.91 0.21 -18.56
CA LEU A 10 0.32 1.23 -17.68
C LEU A 10 0.61 2.65 -18.20
N LEU A 11 1.83 2.90 -18.66
CA LEU A 11 2.23 4.17 -19.28
C LEU A 11 1.50 4.44 -20.60
N SER A 12 1.35 3.43 -21.45
CA SER A 12 0.66 3.60 -22.75
C SER A 12 -0.84 3.89 -22.56
N VAL A 13 -1.51 3.24 -21.62
CA VAL A 13 -2.90 3.57 -21.26
C VAL A 13 -3.02 4.99 -20.74
N PHE A 14 -2.09 5.44 -19.90
CA PHE A 14 -2.08 6.81 -19.37
C PHE A 14 -1.93 7.86 -20.47
N VAL A 15 -1.04 7.62 -21.44
CA VAL A 15 -0.84 8.50 -22.60
C VAL A 15 -2.07 8.56 -23.50
N ILE A 16 -2.74 7.43 -23.74
CA ILE A 16 -3.98 7.38 -24.54
C ILE A 16 -5.09 8.18 -23.87
N ILE A 17 -5.26 8.06 -22.55
CA ILE A 17 -6.25 8.83 -21.79
C ILE A 17 -5.98 10.33 -21.91
N LEU A 18 -4.72 10.74 -21.74
CA LEU A 18 -4.29 12.14 -21.93
C LEU A 18 -4.57 12.64 -23.35
N PHE A 19 -4.31 11.83 -24.37
CA PHE A 19 -4.55 12.20 -25.76
C PHE A 19 -6.04 12.37 -26.06
N VAL A 20 -6.89 11.45 -25.58
CA VAL A 20 -8.35 11.53 -25.72
C VAL A 20 -8.89 12.78 -25.02
N ILE A 21 -8.37 13.10 -23.84
CA ILE A 21 -8.71 14.31 -23.10
C ILE A 21 -8.36 15.56 -23.92
N VAL A 22 -7.11 15.69 -24.38
CA VAL A 22 -6.64 16.84 -25.14
C VAL A 22 -7.41 17.01 -26.45
N TYR A 23 -7.65 15.91 -27.16
CA TYR A 23 -8.41 15.91 -28.40
C TYR A 23 -9.87 16.33 -28.18
N THR A 24 -10.50 15.86 -27.11
CA THR A 24 -11.90 16.20 -26.77
C THR A 24 -12.03 17.66 -26.34
N VAL A 25 -11.03 18.21 -25.65
CA VAL A 25 -11.01 19.63 -25.22
C VAL A 25 -10.79 20.57 -26.41
N LYS A 26 -9.86 20.23 -27.32
CA LYS A 26 -9.49 21.10 -28.46
C LYS A 26 -10.60 21.27 -29.51
N ASN A 27 -11.55 20.33 -29.60
CA ASN A 27 -12.54 20.27 -30.68
C ASN A 27 -13.93 20.84 -30.33
N LYS A 28 -14.11 21.54 -29.20
CA LYS A 28 -15.41 22.11 -28.81
C LYS A 28 -15.35 23.62 -28.59
N GLU A 29 -15.59 24.36 -29.67
CA GLU A 29 -15.91 25.79 -29.60
C GLU A 29 -17.26 25.97 -28.85
N LYS A 30 -17.25 26.81 -27.80
CA LYS A 30 -18.39 27.32 -27.00
C LYS A 30 -18.91 26.50 -25.80
N GLY A 31 -18.30 25.36 -25.46
CA GLY A 31 -18.58 24.60 -24.22
C GLY A 31 -17.37 24.42 -23.31
N GLU A 32 -16.28 25.14 -23.60
CA GLU A 32 -14.92 24.85 -23.16
C GLU A 32 -14.75 24.90 -21.64
N GLU A 33 -15.27 25.94 -20.99
CA GLU A 33 -15.16 26.10 -19.53
C GLU A 33 -15.92 24.99 -18.78
N THR A 34 -17.12 24.66 -19.22
CA THR A 34 -17.95 23.62 -18.58
C THR A 34 -17.33 22.24 -18.77
N VAL A 35 -16.80 21.93 -19.95
CA VAL A 35 -16.12 20.65 -20.23
C VAL A 35 -14.83 20.52 -19.41
N ILE A 36 -14.01 21.57 -19.35
CA ILE A 36 -12.77 21.59 -18.56
C ILE A 36 -13.08 21.46 -17.05
N ARG A 37 -14.08 22.19 -16.55
CA ARG A 37 -14.52 22.10 -15.15
C ARG A 37 -15.03 20.71 -14.80
N HIS A 38 -15.82 20.08 -15.68
CA HIS A 38 -16.29 18.71 -15.47
C HIS A 38 -15.14 17.70 -15.49
N LEU A 39 -14.21 17.83 -16.42
CA LEU A 39 -13.04 16.97 -16.51
C LEU A 39 -12.16 17.08 -15.25
N TYR A 40 -11.85 18.30 -14.81
CA TYR A 40 -11.08 18.56 -13.60
C TYR A 40 -11.77 17.98 -12.35
N THR A 41 -13.06 18.28 -12.19
CA THR A 41 -13.87 17.78 -11.06
C THR A 41 -13.89 16.26 -11.02
N ASN A 42 -14.02 15.60 -12.18
CA ASN A 42 -14.00 14.14 -12.29
C ASN A 42 -12.62 13.55 -12.01
N LEU A 43 -11.54 14.17 -12.49
CA LEU A 43 -10.16 13.73 -12.22
C LEU A 43 -9.83 13.80 -10.73
N VAL A 44 -10.13 14.92 -10.07
CA VAL A 44 -9.89 15.08 -8.63
C VAL A 44 -10.76 14.11 -7.82
N SER A 45 -12.04 13.98 -8.18
CA SER A 45 -12.94 13.00 -7.54
C SER A 45 -12.45 11.56 -7.73
N PHE A 46 -11.91 11.23 -8.90
CA PHE A 46 -11.33 9.92 -9.17
C PHE A 46 -10.07 9.67 -8.34
N ALA A 47 -9.14 10.61 -8.31
CA ALA A 47 -7.90 10.48 -7.55
C ALA A 47 -8.18 10.32 -6.05
N THR A 48 -9.10 11.12 -5.50
CA THR A 48 -9.52 11.02 -4.10
C THR A 48 -10.25 9.72 -3.80
N LEU A 49 -11.10 9.22 -4.71
CA LEU A 49 -11.74 7.91 -4.58
C LEU A 49 -10.71 6.78 -4.56
N MET A 50 -9.72 6.79 -5.45
CA MET A 50 -8.63 5.81 -5.47
C MET A 50 -7.83 5.84 -4.16
N MET A 51 -7.57 7.03 -3.62
CA MET A 51 -6.88 7.20 -2.34
C MET A 51 -7.67 6.58 -1.17
N VAL A 52 -8.98 6.82 -1.11
CA VAL A 52 -9.88 6.24 -0.10
C VAL A 52 -9.93 4.71 -0.22
N LEU A 53 -10.05 4.18 -1.45
CA LEU A 53 -10.06 2.73 -1.67
C LEU A 53 -8.74 2.08 -1.25
N GLY A 54 -7.60 2.69 -1.60
CA GLY A 54 -6.27 2.23 -1.17
C GLY A 54 -6.10 2.24 0.36
N GLY A 55 -6.57 3.30 1.02
CA GLY A 55 -6.63 3.38 2.48
C GLY A 55 -7.51 2.28 3.08
N GLY A 56 -8.69 2.03 2.51
CA GLY A 56 -9.61 0.99 2.97
C GLY A 56 -9.01 -0.41 2.90
N ILE A 57 -8.45 -0.80 1.76
CA ILE A 57 -7.78 -2.11 1.59
C ILE A 57 -6.64 -2.25 2.60
N SER A 58 -5.86 -1.19 2.80
CA SER A 58 -4.73 -1.20 3.73
C SER A 58 -5.15 -1.40 5.20
N ILE A 59 -6.30 -0.84 5.61
CA ILE A 59 -6.85 -1.07 6.96
C ILE A 59 -7.27 -2.53 7.12
N PHE A 60 -7.94 -3.11 6.12
CA PHE A 60 -8.33 -4.53 6.18
C PHE A 60 -7.12 -5.46 6.29
N MET A 61 -6.07 -5.19 5.51
CA MET A 61 -4.82 -5.95 5.59
C MET A 61 -4.18 -5.84 6.99
N ALA A 62 -4.04 -4.63 7.50
CA ALA A 62 -3.44 -4.41 8.81
C ALA A 62 -4.30 -5.00 9.95
N ALA A 63 -5.62 -4.96 9.84
CA ALA A 63 -6.51 -5.61 10.79
C ALA A 63 -6.36 -7.14 10.77
N ALA A 64 -6.18 -7.74 9.58
CA ALA A 64 -5.88 -9.15 9.44
C ALA A 64 -4.54 -9.50 10.11
N ASP A 65 -3.48 -8.73 9.86
CA ASP A 65 -2.16 -8.94 10.47
C ASP A 65 -2.17 -8.77 12.00
N LEU A 66 -3.07 -7.95 12.52
CA LEU A 66 -3.24 -7.77 13.97
C LEU A 66 -3.88 -9.00 14.64
N ILE A 67 -4.90 -9.57 14.00
CA ILE A 67 -5.68 -10.71 14.53
C ILE A 67 -4.95 -12.04 14.27
N ALA A 68 -4.45 -12.21 13.05
CA ALA A 68 -3.81 -13.40 12.54
C ALA A 68 -2.48 -13.04 11.86
N PRO A 69 -1.44 -12.67 12.63
CA PRO A 69 -0.13 -12.38 12.07
C PRO A 69 0.39 -13.60 11.30
N PRO A 70 1.04 -13.40 10.13
CA PRO A 70 1.60 -14.50 9.36
C PRO A 70 2.60 -15.32 10.19
N ASN A 71 2.69 -16.61 9.87
CA ASN A 71 3.60 -17.51 10.56
C ASN A 71 5.06 -17.13 10.28
N TYR A 72 5.91 -17.28 11.30
CA TYR A 72 7.35 -17.11 11.15
C TYR A 72 7.88 -18.16 10.16
N TYR A 73 8.54 -17.70 9.08
CA TYR A 73 8.90 -18.54 7.94
C TYR A 73 10.11 -19.44 8.20
N GLN A 74 10.95 -19.10 9.18
CA GLN A 74 12.20 -19.81 9.42
C GLN A 74 11.98 -20.95 10.42
N SER A 75 12.36 -22.17 10.05
CA SER A 75 12.33 -23.31 10.96
C SER A 75 13.43 -23.21 12.03
N PHE A 76 13.29 -23.91 13.15
CA PHE A 76 14.35 -23.95 14.16
C PHE A 76 15.70 -24.41 13.60
N GLN A 77 15.69 -25.39 12.68
CA GLN A 77 16.91 -25.90 12.03
C GLN A 77 17.58 -24.84 11.15
N GLU A 78 16.77 -24.07 10.43
CA GLU A 78 17.24 -22.99 9.57
C GLU A 78 17.73 -21.78 10.40
N TYR A 79 17.13 -21.54 11.56
CA TYR A 79 17.61 -20.57 12.56
C TYR A 79 18.98 -20.96 13.12
N THR A 80 19.14 -22.24 13.51
CA THR A 80 20.43 -22.72 14.01
C THR A 80 21.52 -22.67 12.94
N GLN A 81 21.23 -23.08 11.71
CA GLN A 81 22.19 -23.02 10.61
C GLN A 81 22.60 -21.58 10.29
N MET A 82 21.64 -20.66 10.17
CA MET A 82 21.93 -19.25 9.90
C MET A 82 22.83 -18.64 10.97
N ARG A 83 22.56 -18.93 12.24
CA ARG A 83 23.35 -18.42 13.37
C ARG A 83 24.77 -18.99 13.41
N GLU A 84 24.95 -20.25 13.03
CA GLU A 84 26.27 -20.88 12.88
C GLU A 84 27.07 -20.28 11.72
N TYR A 85 26.41 -19.95 10.61
CA TYR A 85 27.03 -19.22 9.49
C TYR A 85 27.41 -17.78 9.86
N GLU A 86 26.58 -17.06 10.62
CA GLU A 86 26.84 -15.68 11.04
C GLU A 86 28.01 -15.53 12.03
N LYS A 87 28.22 -16.52 12.91
CA LYS A 87 29.31 -16.48 13.90
C LYS A 87 30.68 -16.92 13.37
N GLY A 88 30.74 -17.42 12.13
CA GLY A 88 31.96 -17.93 11.52
C GLY A 88 32.49 -19.21 12.19
N ALA A 89 33.28 -19.99 11.45
CA ALA A 89 33.78 -21.31 11.88
C ALA A 89 34.61 -21.31 13.19
N GLU A 90 35.00 -20.14 13.70
CA GLU A 90 35.87 -19.98 14.88
C GLU A 90 35.10 -19.73 16.18
N GLN A 91 33.81 -19.34 16.14
CA GLN A 91 32.96 -19.19 17.32
C GLN A 91 31.76 -20.13 17.22
N LYS A 92 32.01 -21.44 17.37
CA LYS A 92 30.92 -22.39 17.62
C LYS A 92 30.11 -21.88 18.81
N THR A 93 28.82 -21.77 18.60
CA THR A 93 27.86 -21.24 19.58
C THR A 93 27.91 -22.11 20.83
N ASN A 94 28.55 -21.65 21.91
CA ASN A 94 28.61 -22.35 23.21
C ASN A 94 27.26 -22.39 23.96
N LEU A 95 26.15 -22.12 23.26
CA LEU A 95 24.81 -22.20 23.86
C LEU A 95 24.35 -23.65 23.82
N SER A 96 23.78 -24.10 24.93
CA SER A 96 23.09 -25.39 24.99
C SER A 96 21.90 -25.40 24.01
N GLU A 97 21.49 -26.59 23.58
CA GLU A 97 20.31 -26.74 22.71
C GLU A 97 19.06 -26.11 23.35
N GLN A 98 18.97 -26.15 24.67
CA GLN A 98 17.88 -25.56 25.44
C GLN A 98 17.87 -24.03 25.32
N GLU A 99 19.02 -23.38 25.48
CA GLU A 99 19.15 -21.92 25.31
C GLU A 99 18.87 -21.49 23.86
N LEU A 100 19.30 -22.29 22.86
CA LEU A 100 18.99 -22.03 21.45
C LEU A 100 17.50 -22.09 21.15
N ARG A 101 16.77 -23.05 21.74
CA ARG A 101 15.31 -23.17 21.59
C ARG A 101 14.59 -22.03 22.28
N GLU A 102 15.05 -21.59 23.44
CA GLU A 102 14.48 -20.44 24.16
C GLU A 102 14.69 -19.15 23.37
N ASP A 103 15.88 -18.93 22.82
CA ASP A 103 16.19 -17.78 21.97
C ASP A 103 15.34 -17.75 20.69
N TYR A 104 15.22 -18.89 20.00
CA TYR A 104 14.33 -19.01 18.85
C TYR A 104 12.86 -18.67 19.20
N LYS A 105 12.36 -19.14 20.35
CA LYS A 105 11.00 -18.79 20.81
C LYS A 105 10.87 -17.28 21.04
N GLN A 106 11.86 -16.63 21.64
CA GLN A 106 11.86 -15.19 21.85
C GLN A 106 11.84 -14.45 20.51
N VAL A 107 12.67 -14.83 19.55
CA VAL A 107 12.67 -14.24 18.20
C VAL A 107 11.31 -14.36 17.52
N VAL A 108 10.65 -15.53 17.61
CA VAL A 108 9.30 -15.73 17.07
C VAL A 108 8.27 -14.82 17.76
N ILE A 109 8.38 -14.64 19.08
CA ILE A 109 7.49 -13.77 19.85
C ILE A 109 7.71 -12.30 19.46
N ASP A 110 8.96 -11.86 19.39
CA ASP A 110 9.34 -10.50 19.04
C ASP A 110 8.92 -10.15 17.62
N GLU A 111 9.07 -11.07 16.67
CA GLU A 111 8.63 -10.87 15.30
C GLU A 111 7.11 -10.69 15.21
N ARG A 112 6.35 -11.52 15.94
CA ARG A 112 4.88 -11.37 16.04
C ARG A 112 4.50 -10.03 16.67
N HIS A 113 5.21 -9.60 17.71
CA HIS A 113 5.00 -8.29 18.31
C HIS A 113 5.28 -7.16 17.33
N ARG A 114 6.38 -7.23 16.59
CA ARG A 114 6.77 -6.24 15.57
C ARG A 114 5.71 -6.13 14.48
N ILE A 115 5.20 -7.25 13.98
CA ILE A 115 4.13 -7.28 12.97
C ILE A 115 2.88 -6.58 13.50
N ARG A 116 2.47 -6.85 14.75
CA ARG A 116 1.31 -6.21 15.37
C ARG A 116 1.50 -4.70 15.55
N GLU A 117 2.67 -4.24 15.95
CA GLU A 117 2.95 -2.80 16.07
C GLU A 117 2.97 -2.12 14.69
N ASN A 118 3.53 -2.78 13.68
CA ASN A 118 3.48 -2.30 12.30
C ASN A 118 2.04 -2.21 11.78
N ALA A 119 1.21 -3.21 12.07
CA ALA A 119 -0.20 -3.21 11.73
C ALA A 119 -0.95 -2.03 12.36
N LYS A 120 -0.73 -1.74 13.65
CA LYS A 120 -1.32 -0.55 14.31
C LYS A 120 -0.91 0.75 13.61
N ASN A 121 0.39 0.90 13.33
CA ASN A 121 0.91 2.07 12.63
C ASN A 121 0.33 2.19 11.21
N GLN A 122 0.15 1.08 10.51
CA GLN A 122 -0.47 1.04 9.20
C GLN A 122 -1.92 1.48 9.25
N ILE A 123 -2.72 1.01 10.22
CA ILE A 123 -4.11 1.46 10.40
C ILE A 123 -4.18 2.98 10.54
N ILE A 124 -3.34 3.57 11.39
CA ILE A 124 -3.31 5.03 11.60
C ILE A 124 -2.96 5.77 10.30
N LYS A 125 -1.91 5.31 9.59
CA LYS A 125 -1.50 5.92 8.31
C LYS A 125 -2.62 5.81 7.27
N SER A 126 -3.24 4.64 7.15
CA SER A 126 -4.31 4.36 6.20
C SER A 126 -5.59 5.14 6.49
N LEU A 127 -5.88 5.43 7.75
CA LEU A 127 -6.94 6.39 8.11
C LEU A 127 -6.64 7.79 7.59
N GLY A 128 -5.39 8.24 7.63
CA GLY A 128 -4.97 9.50 7.00
C GLY A 128 -5.29 9.53 5.49
N PHE A 129 -5.03 8.41 4.79
CA PHE A 129 -5.38 8.22 3.37
C PHE A 129 -6.89 8.20 3.09
N ILE A 130 -7.74 8.09 4.10
CA ILE A 130 -9.21 8.17 3.94
C ILE A 130 -9.69 9.56 4.35
N VAL A 131 -9.31 10.01 5.53
CA VAL A 131 -9.83 11.23 6.17
C VAL A 131 -9.42 12.49 5.41
N ILE A 132 -8.21 12.57 4.86
CA ILE A 132 -7.72 13.74 4.12
C ILE A 132 -8.45 13.92 2.77
N PRO A 133 -8.55 12.90 1.89
CA PRO A 133 -9.22 13.07 0.59
C PRO A 133 -10.75 13.11 0.69
N LEU A 134 -11.37 12.59 1.75
CA LEU A 134 -12.83 12.52 1.85
C LEU A 134 -13.53 13.90 1.79
N PRO A 135 -13.10 14.94 2.53
CA PRO A 135 -13.66 16.29 2.39
C PRO A 135 -13.51 16.86 0.98
N VAL A 136 -12.34 16.64 0.35
CA VAL A 136 -12.07 17.08 -1.03
C VAL A 136 -13.03 16.37 -1.99
N PHE A 137 -13.17 15.06 -1.86
CA PHE A 137 -14.11 14.26 -2.66
C PHE A 137 -15.55 14.76 -2.48
N LEU A 138 -16.00 14.98 -1.25
CA LEU A 138 -17.36 15.45 -0.97
C LEU A 138 -17.62 16.84 -1.59
N TYR A 139 -16.65 17.74 -1.51
CA TYR A 139 -16.72 19.06 -2.12
C TYR A 139 -16.86 18.98 -3.64
N PHE A 140 -15.96 18.26 -4.32
CA PHE A 140 -16.00 18.11 -5.78
C PHE A 140 -17.19 17.28 -6.27
N ASN A 141 -17.63 16.28 -5.51
CA ASN A 141 -18.83 15.52 -5.81
C ASN A 141 -20.10 16.39 -5.72
N ARG A 142 -20.15 17.34 -4.78
CA ARG A 142 -21.24 18.31 -4.68
C ARG A 142 -21.23 19.30 -5.84
N LEU A 143 -20.05 19.83 -6.19
CA LEU A 143 -19.87 20.70 -7.36
C LEU A 143 -20.32 20.02 -8.66
N ARG A 144 -20.05 18.73 -8.80
CA ARG A 144 -20.51 17.95 -9.96
C ARG A 144 -22.03 17.81 -10.02
N LYS A 145 -22.70 17.60 -8.88
CA LYS A 145 -24.16 17.37 -8.82
C LYS A 145 -24.98 18.64 -9.02
N ASN A 146 -24.45 19.80 -8.62
CA ASN A 146 -25.09 21.10 -8.79
C ASN A 146 -24.23 21.99 -9.69
N PRO A 147 -24.25 21.77 -11.02
CA PRO A 147 -23.62 22.67 -11.96
C PRO A 147 -24.43 23.98 -12.00
N SER A 148 -24.03 24.95 -11.16
CA SER A 148 -24.46 26.35 -11.29
C SER A 148 -23.90 26.95 -12.58
#